data_AF-A0A919LNM5-F1
#
_entry.id   AF-A0A919LNM5-F1
#
_cell.length_a   1.000
_cell.length_b   1.000
_cell.length_c   1.000
_cell.angle_alpha   90.00
_cell.angle_beta   90.00
_cell.angle_gamma   90.00
#
_symmetry.space_group_name_H-M   'P 1'
#
loop_
_entity.id
_entity.type
_entity.pdbx_description
1 polymer ?
#
loop_
_entity_poly.entity_id
_entity_poly.type
_entity_poly.pdbx_seq_one_letter_code
_entity_poly.pdbx_strand_id
1 'polypeptide(L)'
;MVRRPRKGEAAQFARRLELDVCAGRLIGHLLADAPAAPGVERVPWERRGRYPALERLIAGDERLRLSLLAEDQEAIRSAWATCLADTGADTRLHHTLAVVHHERAAALVDDGVAAAGLLARTTTLWALLLASPAFWREFPHHDATWLRADLCRELMGRHRSRAAAALDQAAADPGRRTVARRHLEVLDACRRGESAVRADMPYAGLVETTGDTEAWQEISRLAAEVLDDWSHEVIGAAERAVDDPEAIAALPSGIPRDFESGVRALTPLVELGVPLPRVLVTGLGWCNELQRSLYKQPGSEKTRQLRVKRVLGLARVFAEPLTSLATKGNSMLKENQALSEHHLFRGWVDEDTDRAVASYQEALAWNPNNHNAAELQKQRRFTPYITAVVKALNDNRTEAAGRAVRELERHVTNDEERAWGLFFTAVVALRGLPTESTLRRADELFEQALSLGPPAALREQIERARSQLLVARYRNRR
;
A
#
# COMPACT_ATOMS: atom_id res chain seq x y z
N MET A 1 63.63 -30.22 -15.42
CA MET A 1 63.08 -31.38 -16.14
C MET A 1 61.59 -31.48 -15.85
N VAL A 2 60.73 -31.09 -16.79
CA VAL A 2 59.26 -31.26 -16.65
C VAL A 2 58.93 -32.72 -16.93
N ARG A 3 58.51 -33.45 -15.90
CA ARG A 3 58.11 -34.86 -16.01
C ARG A 3 56.91 -34.94 -16.97
N ARG A 4 57.05 -35.65 -18.10
CA ARG A 4 55.92 -35.84 -19.03
C ARG A 4 54.78 -36.56 -18.29
N PRO A 5 53.55 -36.01 -18.27
CA PRO A 5 52.42 -36.66 -17.62
C PRO A 5 52.14 -38.01 -18.26
N ARG A 6 51.77 -39.00 -17.45
CA ARG A 6 51.31 -40.31 -17.96
C ARG A 6 50.06 -40.09 -18.81
N LYS A 7 49.81 -40.92 -19.86
CA LYS A 7 48.67 -40.73 -20.79
C LYS A 7 47.31 -40.53 -20.08
N GLY A 8 47.07 -41.21 -18.96
CA GLY A 8 45.87 -41.03 -18.15
C GLY A 8 45.80 -39.69 -17.40
N GLU A 9 46.94 -39.16 -16.94
CA GLU A 9 47.03 -37.86 -16.27
C GLU A 9 46.78 -36.71 -17.25
N ALA A 10 47.27 -36.84 -18.50
CA ALA A 10 47.03 -35.86 -19.55
C ALA A 10 45.54 -35.79 -19.95
N ALA A 11 44.87 -36.93 -20.11
CA ALA A 11 43.44 -36.97 -20.42
C ALA A 11 42.57 -36.42 -19.28
N GLN A 12 42.88 -36.76 -18.03
CA GLN A 12 42.19 -36.21 -16.85
C GLN A 12 42.43 -34.70 -16.70
N PHE A 13 43.62 -34.22 -17.05
CA PHE A 13 43.92 -32.79 -17.07
C PHE A 13 43.12 -32.06 -18.17
N ALA A 14 43.10 -32.59 -19.39
CA ALA A 14 42.33 -32.03 -20.50
C ALA A 14 40.83 -31.95 -20.18
N ARG A 15 40.25 -33.04 -19.62
CA ARG A 15 38.83 -33.04 -19.22
C ARG A 15 38.53 -31.99 -18.15
N ARG A 16 39.42 -31.81 -17.17
CA ARG A 16 39.23 -30.77 -16.14
C ARG A 16 39.31 -29.36 -16.72
N LEU A 17 40.25 -29.12 -17.63
CA LEU A 17 40.37 -27.82 -18.32
C LEU A 17 39.11 -27.53 -19.15
N GLU A 18 38.58 -28.53 -19.84
CA GLU A 18 37.34 -28.40 -20.61
C GLU A 18 36.16 -28.02 -19.72
N LEU A 19 35.97 -28.73 -18.60
CA LEU A 19 34.89 -28.43 -17.65
C LEU A 19 35.02 -27.03 -17.04
N ASP A 20 36.25 -26.59 -16.74
CA ASP A 20 36.54 -25.24 -16.24
C ASP A 20 36.13 -24.17 -17.26
N VAL A 21 36.47 -24.35 -18.54
CA VAL A 21 36.06 -23.47 -19.64
C VAL A 21 34.53 -23.46 -19.79
N CYS A 22 33.89 -24.64 -19.79
CA CYS A 22 32.44 -24.74 -19.89
C CYS A 22 31.73 -24.09 -18.70
N ALA A 23 32.22 -24.28 -17.47
CA ALA A 23 31.67 -23.63 -16.28
C ALA A 23 31.80 -22.10 -16.37
N GLY A 24 32.95 -21.59 -16.80
CA GLY A 24 33.15 -20.16 -17.03
C GLY A 24 32.19 -19.58 -18.08
N ARG A 25 31.95 -20.31 -19.18
CA ARG A 25 30.98 -19.91 -20.22
C ARG A 25 29.54 -19.96 -19.71
N LEU A 26 29.17 -20.97 -18.92
CA LEU A 26 27.85 -21.06 -18.31
C LEU A 26 27.62 -19.91 -17.34
N ILE A 27 28.59 -19.60 -16.48
CA ILE A 27 28.53 -18.44 -15.58
C ILE A 27 28.41 -17.14 -16.38
N GLY A 28 29.18 -17.01 -17.47
CA GLY A 28 29.05 -15.88 -18.40
C GLY A 28 27.65 -15.74 -18.98
N HIS A 29 27.01 -16.86 -19.36
CA HIS A 29 25.64 -16.90 -19.83
C HIS A 29 24.63 -16.50 -18.74
N LEU A 30 24.76 -17.06 -17.53
CA LEU A 30 23.87 -16.77 -16.38
C LEU A 30 23.95 -15.31 -15.91
N LEU A 31 25.07 -14.66 -16.20
CA LEU A 31 25.37 -13.27 -15.83
C LEU A 31 25.43 -12.35 -17.04
N ALA A 32 24.88 -12.74 -18.20
CA ALA A 32 24.96 -11.99 -19.44
C ALA A 32 24.33 -10.58 -19.32
N ASP A 33 23.31 -10.42 -18.47
CA ASP A 33 22.66 -9.13 -18.21
C ASP A 33 23.46 -8.22 -17.27
N ALA A 34 24.57 -8.71 -16.68
CA ALA A 34 25.39 -7.96 -15.74
C ALA A 34 26.62 -7.36 -16.45
N PRO A 35 26.82 -6.03 -16.41
CA PRO A 35 27.91 -5.37 -17.12
C PRO A 35 29.26 -5.89 -16.64
N ALA A 36 30.23 -6.04 -17.56
CA ALA A 36 31.59 -6.43 -17.19
C ALA A 36 32.12 -5.49 -16.10
N ALA A 37 32.64 -6.04 -15.00
CA ALA A 37 33.10 -5.18 -13.91
C ALA A 37 34.32 -4.37 -14.39
N PRO A 38 34.33 -3.04 -14.28
CA PRO A 38 35.43 -2.20 -14.75
C PRO A 38 36.72 -2.54 -14.00
N GLY A 39 37.83 -2.68 -14.73
CA GLY A 39 39.14 -3.04 -14.14
C GLY A 39 39.26 -4.51 -13.73
N VAL A 40 38.20 -5.30 -13.90
CA VAL A 40 38.26 -6.75 -13.76
C VAL A 40 38.37 -7.33 -15.17
N GLU A 41 39.60 -7.47 -15.69
CA GLU A 41 39.88 -8.44 -16.75
C GLU A 41 39.22 -9.73 -16.31
N ARG A 42 38.12 -10.14 -16.97
CA ARG A 42 37.28 -11.32 -16.70
C ARG A 42 37.58 -11.90 -15.31
N VAL A 43 36.83 -11.50 -14.26
CA VAL A 43 36.99 -11.95 -12.84
C VAL A 43 37.86 -13.17 -12.84
N PRO A 44 39.13 -13.15 -12.38
CA PRO A 44 40.02 -14.27 -12.59
C PRO A 44 39.38 -15.48 -11.92
N TRP A 45 38.60 -16.23 -12.69
CA TRP A 45 37.93 -17.47 -12.31
C TRP A 45 38.99 -18.58 -12.28
N GLU A 46 40.27 -18.20 -12.11
CA GLU A 46 41.43 -19.04 -11.96
C GLU A 46 41.38 -19.78 -10.62
N ARG A 47 40.33 -20.59 -10.42
CA ARG A 47 40.26 -21.61 -9.38
C ARG A 47 39.49 -22.80 -9.93
N ARG A 48 40.22 -23.67 -10.62
CA ARG A 48 39.77 -25.01 -11.03
C ARG A 48 39.06 -25.70 -9.85
N GLY A 49 37.86 -26.24 -10.07
CA GLY A 49 37.12 -26.98 -9.06
C GLY A 49 36.36 -26.13 -8.05
N ARG A 50 36.23 -24.81 -8.25
CA ARG A 50 35.47 -23.91 -7.36
C ARG A 50 33.96 -24.15 -7.41
N TYR A 51 33.45 -24.59 -8.56
CA TYR A 51 32.02 -24.83 -8.78
C TYR A 51 31.74 -26.30 -9.11
N PRO A 52 32.05 -27.24 -8.18
CA PRO A 52 31.98 -28.67 -8.46
C PRO A 52 30.56 -29.16 -8.75
N ALA A 53 29.52 -28.44 -8.34
CA ALA A 53 28.15 -28.75 -8.73
C ALA A 53 27.89 -28.46 -10.21
N LEU A 54 28.32 -27.29 -10.71
CA LEU A 54 28.22 -26.93 -12.13
C LEU A 54 29.07 -27.85 -12.99
N GLU A 55 30.32 -28.12 -12.60
CA GLU A 55 31.21 -29.02 -13.34
C GLU A 55 30.62 -30.44 -13.44
N ARG A 56 30.03 -30.96 -12.35
CA ARG A 56 29.36 -32.28 -12.36
C ARG A 56 28.14 -32.29 -13.26
N LEU A 57 27.32 -31.25 -13.23
CA LEU A 57 26.15 -31.13 -14.10
C LEU A 57 26.56 -31.10 -15.58
N ILE A 58 27.53 -30.24 -15.93
CA ILE A 58 28.07 -30.15 -17.30
C ILE A 58 28.69 -31.48 -17.73
N ALA A 59 29.38 -32.19 -16.83
CA ALA A 59 29.96 -33.49 -17.13
C ALA A 59 28.90 -34.59 -17.33
N GLY A 60 27.71 -34.42 -16.73
CA GLY A 60 26.58 -35.35 -16.80
C GLY A 60 25.64 -35.11 -17.98
N ASP A 61 25.62 -33.90 -18.54
CA ASP A 61 24.77 -33.53 -19.67
C ASP A 61 25.59 -33.18 -20.92
N GLU A 62 25.62 -34.09 -21.89
CA GLU A 62 26.38 -33.91 -23.12
C GLU A 62 25.86 -32.75 -23.98
N ARG A 63 24.55 -32.50 -23.97
CA ARG A 63 23.94 -31.42 -24.77
C ARG A 63 24.36 -30.06 -24.24
N LEU A 64 24.32 -29.85 -22.93
CA LEU A 64 24.78 -28.63 -22.29
C LEU A 64 26.28 -28.44 -22.55
N ARG A 65 27.10 -29.49 -22.37
CA ARG A 65 28.54 -29.44 -22.62
C ARG A 65 28.88 -29.03 -24.04
N LEU A 66 28.27 -29.67 -25.05
CA LEU A 66 28.52 -29.36 -26.46
C LEU A 66 28.05 -27.94 -26.81
N SER A 67 26.92 -27.50 -26.28
CA SER A 67 26.41 -26.13 -26.48
C SER A 67 27.36 -25.08 -25.90
N LEU A 68 27.89 -25.32 -24.69
CA LEU A 68 28.90 -24.46 -24.05
C LEU A 68 30.21 -24.46 -24.84
N LEU A 69 30.63 -25.58 -25.42
CA LEU A 69 31.83 -25.65 -26.26
C LEU A 69 31.67 -24.87 -27.58
N ALA A 70 30.48 -24.91 -28.17
CA ALA A 70 30.12 -24.19 -29.39
C ALA A 70 29.83 -22.69 -29.17
N GLU A 71 29.69 -22.23 -27.91
CA GLU A 71 29.29 -20.87 -27.54
C GLU A 71 27.91 -20.42 -28.10
N ASP A 72 27.05 -21.39 -28.45
CA ASP A 72 25.71 -21.13 -28.96
C ASP A 72 24.75 -20.73 -27.82
N GLN A 73 24.44 -19.44 -27.72
CA GLN A 73 23.64 -18.89 -26.61
C GLN A 73 22.22 -19.45 -26.53
N GLU A 74 21.58 -19.75 -27.66
CA GLU A 74 20.23 -20.29 -27.66
C GLU A 74 20.24 -21.77 -27.26
N ALA A 75 21.22 -22.52 -27.77
CA ALA A 75 21.42 -23.91 -27.37
C ALA A 75 21.81 -24.03 -25.89
N ILE A 76 22.66 -23.14 -25.37
CA ILE A 76 23.00 -23.06 -23.95
C ILE A 76 21.74 -22.80 -23.12
N ARG A 77 20.93 -21.80 -23.49
CA ARG A 77 19.69 -21.46 -22.77
C ARG A 77 18.74 -22.66 -22.70
N SER A 78 18.51 -23.31 -23.85
CA SER A 78 17.61 -24.46 -23.93
C SER A 78 18.14 -25.65 -23.14
N ALA A 79 19.42 -26.01 -23.28
CA ALA A 79 20.02 -27.13 -22.57
C ALA A 79 20.05 -26.88 -21.05
N TRP A 80 20.42 -25.67 -20.64
CA TRP A 80 20.42 -25.26 -19.24
C TRP A 80 19.03 -25.35 -18.61
N ALA A 81 17.98 -24.88 -19.31
CA ALA A 81 16.61 -25.00 -18.83
C ALA A 81 16.19 -26.47 -18.63
N THR A 82 16.60 -27.37 -19.53
CA THR A 82 16.37 -28.81 -19.36
C THR A 82 17.12 -29.36 -18.14
N CYS A 83 18.41 -29.07 -18.00
CA CYS A 83 19.18 -29.51 -16.84
C CYS A 83 18.59 -29.03 -15.51
N LEU A 84 18.09 -27.79 -15.47
CA LEU A 84 17.43 -27.25 -14.29
C LEU A 84 16.13 -27.97 -13.95
N ALA A 85 15.33 -28.34 -14.95
CA ALA A 85 14.14 -29.15 -14.72
C ALA A 85 14.50 -30.53 -14.16
N ASP A 86 15.54 -31.17 -14.69
CA ASP A 86 15.96 -32.51 -14.28
C ASP A 86 16.65 -32.54 -12.90
N THR A 87 17.29 -31.42 -12.52
CA THR A 87 18.05 -31.29 -11.27
C THR A 87 17.47 -30.27 -10.29
N GLY A 88 16.18 -29.91 -10.45
CA GLY A 88 15.50 -28.87 -9.66
C GLY A 88 15.40 -29.13 -8.15
N ALA A 89 15.92 -30.25 -7.65
CA ALA A 89 16.07 -30.57 -6.23
C ALA A 89 17.55 -30.63 -5.76
N ASP A 90 18.53 -30.41 -6.63
CA ASP A 90 19.96 -30.45 -6.27
C ASP A 90 20.33 -29.21 -5.43
N THR A 91 20.38 -29.43 -4.12
CA THR A 91 20.76 -28.43 -3.14
C THR A 91 22.15 -27.84 -3.41
N ARG A 92 23.13 -28.65 -3.84
CA ARG A 92 24.50 -28.19 -4.10
C ARG A 92 24.55 -27.28 -5.32
N LEU A 93 23.73 -27.56 -6.33
CA LEU A 93 23.59 -26.70 -7.51
C LEU A 93 23.05 -25.33 -7.10
N HIS A 94 21.93 -25.28 -6.36
CA HIS A 94 21.32 -24.00 -5.95
C HIS A 94 22.24 -23.19 -5.04
N HIS A 95 22.93 -23.85 -4.11
CA HIS A 95 23.96 -23.21 -3.29
C HIS A 95 25.05 -22.60 -4.16
N THR A 96 25.54 -23.34 -5.15
CA THR A 96 26.57 -22.84 -6.08
C THR A 96 26.08 -21.63 -6.87
N LEU A 97 24.83 -21.65 -7.36
CA LEU A 97 24.23 -20.51 -8.05
C LEU A 97 24.09 -19.28 -7.13
N ALA A 98 23.70 -19.48 -5.87
CA ALA A 98 23.59 -18.41 -4.89
C ALA A 98 24.96 -17.75 -4.64
N VAL A 99 26.01 -18.56 -4.52
CA VAL A 99 27.40 -18.08 -4.36
C VAL A 99 27.86 -17.31 -5.60
N VAL A 100 27.63 -17.83 -6.81
CA VAL A 100 28.04 -17.16 -8.06
C VAL A 100 27.37 -15.79 -8.19
N HIS A 101 26.06 -15.70 -7.93
CA HIS A 101 25.34 -14.41 -7.95
C HIS A 101 25.85 -13.46 -6.87
N HIS A 102 26.16 -13.96 -5.66
CA HIS A 102 26.69 -13.15 -4.57
C HIS A 102 28.06 -12.54 -4.92
N GLU A 103 28.98 -13.38 -5.38
CA GLU A 103 30.34 -12.97 -5.77
C GLU A 103 30.30 -11.94 -6.89
N ARG A 104 29.40 -12.11 -7.87
CA ARG A 104 29.23 -11.14 -8.93
C ARG A 104 28.64 -9.82 -8.44
N ALA A 105 27.63 -9.87 -7.56
CA ALA A 105 27.05 -8.66 -6.95
C ALA A 105 28.12 -7.88 -6.17
N ALA A 106 28.99 -8.57 -5.42
CA ALA A 106 30.08 -7.98 -4.68
C ALA A 106 31.13 -7.32 -5.58
N ALA A 107 31.35 -7.83 -6.80
CA ALA A 107 32.28 -7.25 -7.77
C ALA A 107 31.72 -6.00 -8.50
N LEU A 108 30.43 -5.71 -8.38
CA LEU A 108 29.73 -4.61 -9.08
C LEU A 108 29.40 -3.45 -8.15
N VAL A 109 30.25 -3.16 -7.15
CA VAL A 109 29.97 -2.20 -6.06
C VAL A 109 29.42 -0.85 -6.56
N ASP A 110 29.86 -0.40 -7.74
CA ASP A 110 29.48 0.90 -8.34
C ASP A 110 28.25 0.83 -9.28
N ASP A 111 27.87 -0.36 -9.78
CA ASP A 111 26.70 -0.53 -10.66
C ASP A 111 25.45 -0.93 -9.86
N GLY A 112 24.76 0.10 -9.38
CA GLY A 112 23.69 -0.06 -8.38
C GLY A 112 22.56 -0.99 -8.80
N VAL A 113 22.11 -0.96 -10.07
CA VAL A 113 20.94 -1.74 -10.50
C VAL A 113 21.30 -3.19 -10.78
N ALA A 114 22.39 -3.44 -11.51
CA ALA A 114 22.83 -4.80 -11.80
C ALA A 114 23.25 -5.54 -10.52
N ALA A 115 23.99 -4.87 -9.63
CA ALA A 115 24.35 -5.43 -8.33
C ALA A 115 23.13 -5.75 -7.47
N ALA A 116 22.12 -4.88 -7.45
CA ALA A 116 20.87 -5.12 -6.71
C ALA A 116 20.09 -6.32 -7.28
N GLY A 117 20.04 -6.47 -8.61
CA GLY A 117 19.41 -7.61 -9.25
C GLY A 117 20.08 -8.95 -8.90
N LEU A 118 21.41 -8.97 -8.85
CA LEU A 118 22.18 -10.16 -8.47
C LEU A 118 22.06 -10.49 -6.97
N LEU A 119 22.08 -9.47 -6.11
CA LEU A 119 21.88 -9.66 -4.68
C LEU A 119 20.45 -10.16 -4.39
N ALA A 120 19.45 -9.65 -5.12
CA ALA A 120 18.09 -10.16 -5.06
C ALA A 120 18.05 -11.67 -5.36
N ARG A 121 18.60 -12.10 -6.50
CA ARG A 121 18.68 -13.53 -6.87
C ARG A 121 19.41 -14.36 -5.81
N THR A 122 20.50 -13.83 -5.26
CA THR A 122 21.26 -14.44 -4.17
C THR A 122 20.38 -14.71 -2.96
N THR A 123 19.69 -13.68 -2.46
CA THR A 123 18.84 -13.78 -1.27
C THR A 123 17.65 -14.70 -1.49
N THR A 124 17.03 -14.65 -2.66
CA THR A 124 15.92 -15.53 -3.04
C THR A 124 16.34 -17.01 -3.04
N LEU A 125 17.51 -17.33 -3.63
CA LEU A 125 18.09 -18.67 -3.59
C LEU A 125 18.42 -19.13 -2.17
N TRP A 126 19.06 -18.26 -1.37
CA TRP A 126 19.38 -18.59 0.01
C TRP A 126 18.14 -18.79 0.88
N ALA A 127 17.08 -18.00 0.72
CA ALA A 127 15.83 -18.20 1.44
C ALA A 127 15.21 -19.58 1.13
N LEU A 128 15.20 -19.98 -0.14
CA LEU A 128 14.73 -21.30 -0.58
C LEU A 128 15.58 -22.44 0.00
N LEU A 129 16.91 -22.28 0.01
CA LEU A 129 17.83 -23.26 0.60
C LEU A 129 17.67 -23.37 2.11
N LEU A 130 17.64 -22.23 2.81
CA LEU A 130 17.53 -22.16 4.27
C LEU A 130 16.20 -22.72 4.80
N ALA A 131 15.13 -22.64 3.99
CA ALA A 131 13.85 -23.27 4.26
C ALA A 131 13.79 -24.77 3.92
N SER A 132 14.77 -25.31 3.20
CA SER A 132 14.74 -26.69 2.69
C SER A 132 15.36 -27.68 3.69
N PRO A 133 14.64 -28.75 4.09
CA PRO A 133 15.23 -29.83 4.88
C PRO A 133 16.39 -30.55 4.17
N ALA A 134 16.41 -30.56 2.84
CA ALA A 134 17.49 -31.17 2.07
C ALA A 134 18.81 -30.41 2.27
N PHE A 135 18.76 -29.07 2.35
CA PHE A 135 19.93 -28.24 2.62
C PHE A 135 20.59 -28.61 3.95
N TRP A 136 19.80 -28.73 5.02
CA TRP A 136 20.33 -29.05 6.35
C TRP A 136 20.81 -30.49 6.49
N ARG A 137 20.31 -31.43 5.68
CA ARG A 137 20.88 -32.79 5.60
C ARG A 137 22.23 -32.82 4.88
N GLU A 138 22.37 -32.00 3.85
CA GLU A 138 23.59 -31.90 3.05
C GLU A 138 24.69 -31.11 3.78
N PHE A 139 24.31 -30.06 4.51
CA PHE A 139 25.18 -29.19 5.28
C PHE A 139 24.77 -29.20 6.77
N PRO A 140 25.01 -30.30 7.50
CA PRO A 140 24.56 -30.44 8.88
C PRO A 140 25.24 -29.43 9.81
N HIS A 141 24.44 -28.80 10.67
CA HIS A 141 24.90 -27.90 11.72
C HIS A 141 24.24 -28.26 13.05
N HIS A 142 24.97 -28.09 14.16
CA HIS A 142 24.52 -28.47 15.50
C HIS A 142 23.31 -27.64 15.97
N ASP A 143 23.22 -26.39 15.52
CA ASP A 143 22.07 -25.51 15.71
C ASP A 143 21.66 -24.90 14.37
N ALA A 144 20.89 -25.66 13.59
CA ALA A 144 20.41 -25.22 12.28
C ALA A 144 19.42 -24.05 12.38
N THR A 145 18.58 -24.02 13.41
CA THR A 145 17.58 -22.97 13.62
C THR A 145 18.24 -21.63 13.92
N TRP A 146 19.18 -21.59 14.87
CA TRP A 146 19.91 -20.36 15.17
C TRP A 146 20.67 -19.84 13.94
N LEU A 147 21.41 -20.72 13.24
CA LEU A 147 22.19 -20.33 12.07
C LEU A 147 21.29 -19.84 10.93
N ARG A 148 20.12 -20.47 10.72
CA ARG A 148 19.11 -20.00 9.76
C ARG A 148 18.69 -18.57 10.08
N ALA A 149 18.32 -18.31 11.34
CA ALA A 149 17.85 -17.01 11.76
C ALA A 149 18.96 -15.95 11.63
N ASP A 150 20.20 -16.28 11.99
CA ASP A 150 21.36 -15.39 11.87
C ASP A 150 21.64 -15.01 10.41
N LEU A 151 21.75 -16.00 9.52
CA LEU A 151 21.96 -15.78 8.08
C LEU A 151 20.81 -14.98 7.44
N CYS A 152 19.56 -15.25 7.83
CA CYS A 152 18.41 -14.49 7.34
C CYS A 152 18.49 -13.02 7.78
N ARG A 153 18.84 -12.75 9.04
CA ARG A 153 19.02 -11.38 9.53
C ARG A 153 20.15 -10.66 8.79
N GLU A 154 21.28 -11.33 8.55
CA GLU A 154 22.38 -10.73 7.80
C GLU A 154 21.96 -10.37 6.36
N LEU A 155 21.33 -11.31 5.65
CA LEU A 155 20.87 -11.10 4.28
C LEU A 155 19.83 -9.97 4.21
N MET A 156 18.80 -10.02 5.04
CA MET A 156 17.73 -9.02 5.06
C MET A 156 18.24 -7.65 5.52
N GLY A 157 19.12 -7.62 6.54
CA GLY A 157 19.78 -6.40 7.01
C GLY A 157 20.60 -5.73 5.91
N ARG A 158 21.33 -6.51 5.10
CA ARG A 158 22.07 -5.99 3.94
C ARG A 158 21.14 -5.35 2.91
N HIS A 159 20.00 -5.96 2.60
CA HIS A 159 18.99 -5.38 1.71
C HIS A 159 18.44 -4.07 2.26
N ARG A 160 18.08 -4.02 3.55
CA ARG A 160 17.62 -2.80 4.22
C ARG A 160 18.67 -1.68 4.13
N SER A 161 19.90 -1.93 4.54
CA SER A 161 20.96 -0.90 4.53
C SER A 161 21.24 -0.37 3.12
N ARG A 162 21.24 -1.25 2.11
CA ARG A 162 21.42 -0.87 0.70
C ARG A 162 20.23 -0.07 0.18
N ALA A 163 19.00 -0.45 0.56
CA ALA A 163 17.79 0.28 0.17
C ALA A 163 17.76 1.69 0.77
N ALA A 164 18.09 1.83 2.05
CA ALA A 164 18.18 3.12 2.73
C ALA A 164 19.24 4.02 2.07
N ALA A 165 20.46 3.53 1.87
CA ALA A 165 21.53 4.29 1.22
C ALA A 165 21.16 4.71 -0.22
N ALA A 166 20.49 3.84 -0.97
CA ALA A 166 20.01 4.17 -2.31
C ALA A 166 18.90 5.25 -2.27
N LEU A 167 17.99 5.19 -1.30
CA LEU A 167 16.94 6.20 -1.13
C LEU A 167 17.53 7.57 -0.78
N ASP A 168 18.54 7.63 0.09
CA ASP A 168 19.23 8.86 0.45
C ASP A 168 19.93 9.51 -0.76
N GLN A 169 20.45 8.69 -1.67
CA GLN A 169 21.11 9.14 -2.90
C GLN A 169 20.13 9.48 -4.05
N ALA A 170 18.85 9.12 -3.92
CA ALA A 170 17.86 9.24 -4.98
C ALA A 170 17.53 10.69 -5.39
N ALA A 171 17.82 11.66 -4.53
CA ALA A 171 17.68 13.08 -4.88
C ALA A 171 18.72 13.53 -5.92
N ALA A 172 19.93 12.97 -5.88
CA ALA A 172 21.01 13.28 -6.81
C ALA A 172 21.00 12.39 -8.07
N ASP A 173 20.58 11.12 -7.91
CA ASP A 173 20.51 10.14 -8.98
C ASP A 173 19.16 9.40 -8.92
N PRO A 174 18.16 9.79 -9.74
CA PRO A 174 16.86 9.14 -9.78
C PRO A 174 16.92 7.63 -10.06
N GLY A 175 17.99 7.14 -10.71
CA GLY A 175 18.22 5.71 -10.94
C GLY A 175 18.33 4.91 -9.64
N ARG A 176 18.76 5.54 -8.54
CA ARG A 176 18.84 4.91 -7.22
C ARG A 176 17.49 4.53 -6.63
N ARG A 177 16.38 5.14 -7.09
CA ARG A 177 15.02 4.69 -6.71
C ARG A 177 14.76 3.26 -7.16
N THR A 178 15.21 2.88 -8.36
CA THR A 178 15.09 1.52 -8.87
C THR A 178 15.87 0.53 -8.01
N VAL A 179 17.06 0.93 -7.54
CA VAL A 179 17.90 0.13 -6.63
C VAL A 179 17.19 -0.06 -5.29
N ALA A 180 16.70 1.02 -4.67
CA ALA A 180 15.98 0.98 -3.40
C ALA A 180 14.73 0.09 -3.50
N ARG A 181 13.94 0.28 -4.55
CA ARG A 181 12.76 -0.55 -4.85
C ARG A 181 13.13 -2.02 -4.95
N ARG A 182 14.17 -2.38 -5.72
CA ARG A 182 14.55 -3.79 -5.91
C ARG A 182 14.93 -4.47 -4.59
N HIS A 183 15.64 -3.78 -3.71
CA HIS A 183 15.97 -4.33 -2.40
C HIS A 183 14.74 -4.52 -1.51
N LEU A 184 13.79 -3.58 -1.56
CA LEU A 184 12.56 -3.62 -0.78
C LEU A 184 11.58 -4.68 -1.31
N GLU A 185 11.49 -4.89 -2.62
CA GLU A 185 10.71 -5.98 -3.25
C GLU A 185 11.15 -7.36 -2.76
N VAL A 186 12.46 -7.59 -2.60
CA VAL A 186 13.00 -8.86 -2.10
C VAL A 186 12.63 -9.09 -0.63
N LEU A 187 12.74 -8.05 0.21
CA LEU A 187 12.31 -8.13 1.60
C LEU A 187 10.82 -8.44 1.70
N ASP A 188 10.00 -7.79 0.87
CA ASP A 188 8.57 -8.02 0.81
C ASP A 188 8.20 -9.40 0.29
N ALA A 189 8.92 -9.92 -0.70
CA ALA A 189 8.75 -11.29 -1.19
C ALA A 189 9.04 -12.30 -0.06
N CYS A 190 10.14 -12.14 0.68
CA CYS A 190 10.45 -12.97 1.84
C CYS A 190 9.37 -12.87 2.93
N ARG A 191 8.83 -11.67 3.20
CA ARG A 191 7.72 -11.45 4.15
C ARG A 191 6.42 -12.14 3.74
N ARG A 192 6.11 -12.14 2.44
CA ARG A 192 4.91 -12.80 1.87
C ARG A 192 5.07 -14.33 1.75
N GLY A 193 6.28 -14.85 1.96
CA GLY A 193 6.57 -16.26 2.04
C GLY A 193 6.94 -16.90 0.71
N GLU A 194 7.02 -18.24 0.73
CA GLU A 194 7.62 -19.06 -0.32
C GLU A 194 7.10 -18.75 -1.73
N SER A 195 5.78 -18.64 -1.90
CA SER A 195 5.17 -18.43 -3.23
C SER A 195 5.62 -17.10 -3.87
N ALA A 196 5.77 -16.04 -3.06
CA ALA A 196 6.21 -14.74 -3.55
C ALA A 196 7.71 -14.75 -3.89
N VAL A 197 8.54 -15.40 -3.05
CA VAL A 197 9.98 -15.60 -3.32
C VAL A 197 10.19 -16.36 -4.63
N ARG A 198 9.40 -17.42 -4.87
CA ARG A 198 9.46 -18.21 -6.10
C ARG A 198 9.03 -17.42 -7.33
N ALA A 199 8.00 -16.59 -7.21
CA ALA A 199 7.52 -15.77 -8.31
C ALA A 199 8.55 -14.72 -8.77
N ASP A 200 9.47 -14.31 -7.89
CA ASP A 200 10.55 -13.37 -8.21
C ASP A 200 11.80 -14.05 -8.83
N MET A 201 11.82 -15.39 -8.94
CA MET A 201 12.93 -16.11 -9.56
C MET A 201 12.83 -16.11 -11.09
N PRO A 202 13.88 -15.69 -11.82
CA PRO A 202 13.88 -15.72 -13.28
C PRO A 202 14.02 -17.15 -13.85
N TYR A 203 14.38 -18.12 -13.02
CA TYR A 203 14.58 -19.51 -13.42
C TYR A 203 13.35 -20.34 -13.05
N ALA A 204 12.40 -20.46 -13.98
CA ALA A 204 11.29 -21.38 -13.83
C ALA A 204 11.82 -22.81 -13.60
N GLY A 205 11.26 -23.52 -12.62
CA GLY A 205 11.62 -24.92 -12.30
C GLY A 205 12.85 -25.11 -11.40
N LEU A 206 13.56 -24.04 -11.01
CA LEU A 206 14.83 -24.17 -10.28
C LEU A 206 14.67 -24.66 -8.83
N VAL A 207 13.48 -24.79 -8.28
CA VAL A 207 13.33 -25.36 -6.93
C VAL A 207 12.01 -26.12 -6.89
N GLU A 208 11.99 -27.43 -7.00
CA GLU A 208 10.77 -28.21 -6.65
C GLU A 208 10.70 -28.52 -5.15
N THR A 209 11.73 -28.18 -4.38
CA THR A 209 11.75 -28.48 -2.95
C THR A 209 10.73 -27.64 -2.22
N THR A 210 9.60 -28.21 -1.82
CA THR A 210 8.68 -27.61 -0.86
C THR A 210 9.49 -27.29 0.40
N GLY A 211 9.58 -26.02 0.75
CA GLY A 211 10.23 -25.66 2.00
C GLY A 211 9.43 -26.19 3.18
N ASP A 212 10.11 -26.34 4.31
CA ASP A 212 9.43 -26.59 5.57
C ASP A 212 8.56 -25.38 5.95
N THR A 213 7.29 -25.63 6.28
CA THR A 213 6.32 -24.58 6.60
C THR A 213 6.78 -23.76 7.81
N GLU A 214 7.33 -24.41 8.84
CA GLU A 214 7.82 -23.72 10.03
C GLU A 214 9.04 -22.84 9.71
N ALA A 215 10.00 -23.37 8.93
CA ALA A 215 11.13 -22.58 8.45
C ALA A 215 10.70 -21.36 7.62
N TRP A 216 9.69 -21.51 6.76
CA TRP A 216 9.15 -20.37 5.99
C TRP A 216 8.42 -19.34 6.84
N GLN A 217 7.68 -19.77 7.87
CA GLN A 217 7.07 -18.86 8.84
C GLN A 217 8.14 -18.06 9.58
N GLU A 218 9.25 -18.70 9.97
CA GLU A 218 10.38 -18.05 10.60
C GLU A 218 11.04 -17.00 9.69
N ILE A 219 11.35 -17.37 8.44
CA ILE A 219 11.92 -16.44 7.44
C ILE A 219 10.98 -15.26 7.21
N SER A 220 9.68 -15.51 7.04
CA SER A 220 8.67 -14.47 6.81
C SER A 220 8.57 -13.51 7.99
N ARG A 221 8.63 -14.04 9.23
CA ARG A 221 8.66 -13.24 10.47
C ARG A 221 9.91 -12.37 10.53
N LEU A 222 11.10 -12.92 10.26
CA LEU A 222 12.35 -12.15 10.28
C LEU A 222 12.35 -11.02 9.23
N ALA A 223 11.81 -11.27 8.03
CA ALA A 223 11.65 -10.25 7.01
C ALA A 223 10.66 -9.15 7.43
N ALA A 224 9.56 -9.53 8.10
CA ALA A 224 8.60 -8.59 8.66
C ALA A 224 9.24 -7.70 9.75
N GLU A 225 10.06 -8.28 10.64
CA GLU A 225 10.79 -7.55 11.68
C GLU A 225 11.74 -6.51 11.07
N VAL A 226 12.55 -6.89 10.08
CA VAL A 226 13.46 -5.95 9.41
C VAL A 226 12.70 -4.80 8.73
N LEU A 227 11.55 -5.07 8.13
CA LEU A 227 10.69 -4.05 7.51
C LEU A 227 9.98 -3.16 8.53
N ASP A 228 9.55 -3.71 9.66
CA ASP A 228 8.92 -2.93 10.74
C ASP A 228 9.95 -2.04 11.45
N ASP A 229 11.14 -2.55 11.73
CA ASP A 229 12.27 -1.77 12.27
C ASP A 229 12.62 -0.61 11.36
N TRP A 230 12.75 -0.86 10.06
CA TRP A 230 13.03 0.21 9.10
C TRP A 230 11.87 1.23 9.02
N SER A 231 10.62 0.75 9.03
CA SER A 231 9.45 1.62 9.08
C SER A 231 9.47 2.52 10.33
N HIS A 232 9.84 1.97 11.48
CA HIS A 232 9.96 2.72 12.73
C HIS A 232 11.04 3.79 12.65
N GLU A 233 12.22 3.47 12.11
CA GLU A 233 13.30 4.44 11.94
C GLU A 233 12.95 5.58 10.99
N VAL A 234 12.34 5.27 9.84
CA VAL A 234 11.94 6.28 8.85
C VAL A 234 10.83 7.17 9.42
N ILE A 235 9.87 6.60 10.15
CA ILE A 235 8.85 7.38 10.86
C ILE A 235 9.51 8.27 11.91
N GLY A 236 10.41 7.74 12.74
CA GLY A 236 11.11 8.54 13.76
C GLY A 236 11.96 9.66 13.15
N ALA A 237 12.53 9.45 11.96
CA ALA A 237 13.23 10.50 11.22
C ALA A 237 12.26 11.57 10.69
N ALA A 238 11.11 11.17 10.16
CA ALA A 238 10.08 12.10 9.69
C ALA A 238 9.40 12.85 10.84
N GLU A 239 9.22 12.22 12.01
CA GLU A 239 8.68 12.85 13.23
C GLU A 239 9.55 14.03 13.67
N ARG A 240 10.89 13.93 13.56
CA ARG A 240 11.78 15.07 13.82
C ARG A 240 11.49 16.28 12.93
N ALA A 241 11.09 16.06 11.68
CA ALA A 241 10.69 17.14 10.77
C ALA A 241 9.29 17.69 11.12
N VAL A 242 8.39 16.83 11.60
CA VAL A 242 7.05 17.24 12.05
C VAL A 242 7.13 18.09 13.32
N ASP A 243 8.07 17.79 14.20
CA ASP A 243 8.26 18.40 15.51
C ASP A 243 9.35 19.49 15.53
N ASP A 244 9.81 19.97 14.37
CA ASP A 244 10.79 21.05 14.27
C ASP A 244 10.20 22.38 14.80
N PRO A 245 10.71 22.92 15.92
CA PRO A 245 10.16 24.13 16.53
C PRO A 245 10.21 25.36 15.62
N GLU A 246 11.24 25.49 14.79
CA GLU A 246 11.40 26.63 13.88
C GLU A 246 10.36 26.56 12.75
N ALA A 247 10.20 25.38 12.15
CA ALA A 247 9.17 25.15 11.14
C ALA A 247 7.77 25.39 11.72
N ILE A 248 7.49 24.88 12.94
CA ILE A 248 6.20 25.07 13.63
C ILE A 248 5.93 26.55 13.89
N ALA A 249 6.93 27.32 14.33
CA ALA A 249 6.78 28.76 14.58
C ALA A 249 6.43 29.55 13.30
N ALA A 250 6.82 29.04 12.12
CA ALA A 250 6.49 29.64 10.83
C ALA A 250 5.10 29.22 10.29
N LEU A 251 4.42 28.25 10.91
CA LEU A 251 3.12 27.77 10.45
C LEU A 251 1.99 28.78 10.72
N PRO A 252 0.94 28.79 9.88
CA PRO A 252 -0.28 29.50 10.19
C PRO A 252 -0.87 29.11 11.56
N SER A 253 -1.42 30.09 12.28
CA SER A 253 -2.07 29.87 13.58
C SER A 253 -3.09 28.72 13.53
N GLY A 254 -3.06 27.86 14.56
CA GLY A 254 -3.93 26.70 14.71
C GLY A 254 -3.41 25.40 14.08
N ILE A 255 -2.23 25.40 13.45
CA ILE A 255 -1.54 24.18 13.02
C ILE A 255 -0.46 23.84 14.06
N PRO A 256 -0.60 22.73 14.81
CA PRO A 256 0.26 22.46 15.96
C PRO A 256 1.63 21.84 15.60
N ARG A 257 1.77 21.25 14.41
CA ARG A 257 2.95 20.49 13.95
C ARG A 257 3.14 20.65 12.45
N ASP A 258 4.37 20.52 11.94
CA ASP A 258 4.64 20.56 10.49
C ASP A 258 4.37 19.20 9.84
N PHE A 259 3.09 18.82 9.82
CA PHE A 259 2.64 17.58 9.18
C PHE A 259 3.03 17.50 7.69
N GLU A 260 3.14 18.63 6.99
CA GLU A 260 3.48 18.64 5.56
C GLU A 260 4.93 18.18 5.36
N SER A 261 5.87 18.64 6.18
CA SER A 261 7.26 18.19 6.12
C SER A 261 7.42 16.71 6.47
N GLY A 262 6.70 16.20 7.47
CA GLY A 262 6.66 14.76 7.75
C GLY A 262 6.14 13.93 6.58
N VAL A 263 5.03 14.35 5.97
CA VAL A 263 4.46 13.70 4.80
C VAL A 263 5.45 13.69 3.63
N ARG A 264 6.13 14.81 3.36
CA ARG A 264 7.18 14.90 2.33
C ARG A 264 8.36 13.96 2.63
N ALA A 265 8.74 13.79 3.90
CA ALA A 265 9.82 12.88 4.28
C ALA A 265 9.47 11.40 4.06
N LEU A 266 8.19 11.01 4.26
CA LEU A 266 7.75 9.62 4.03
C LEU A 266 7.46 9.29 2.55
N THR A 267 7.11 10.30 1.75
CA THR A 267 6.66 10.12 0.35
C THR A 267 7.65 9.33 -0.51
N PRO A 268 8.98 9.59 -0.50
CA PRO A 268 9.93 8.84 -1.34
C PRO A 268 9.92 7.34 -1.11
N LEU A 269 9.68 6.89 0.12
CA LEU A 269 9.62 5.46 0.45
C LEU A 269 8.32 4.83 -0.08
N VAL A 270 7.19 5.53 0.02
CA VAL A 270 5.90 5.05 -0.49
C VAL A 270 5.89 4.99 -2.02
N GLU A 271 6.53 5.94 -2.69
CA GLU A 271 6.69 5.97 -4.15
C GLU A 271 7.48 4.78 -4.71
N LEU A 272 8.22 4.04 -3.88
CA LEU A 272 8.87 2.79 -4.31
C LEU A 272 7.86 1.69 -4.66
N GLY A 273 6.60 1.83 -4.25
CA GLY A 273 5.51 0.92 -4.63
C GLY A 273 5.46 -0.38 -3.82
N VAL A 274 6.27 -0.51 -2.77
CA VAL A 274 6.18 -1.65 -1.84
C VAL A 274 5.41 -1.21 -0.58
N PRO A 275 4.28 -1.85 -0.28
CA PRO A 275 3.41 -1.40 0.80
C PRO A 275 4.01 -1.65 2.19
N LEU A 276 4.23 -0.57 2.95
CA LEU A 276 4.61 -0.61 4.36
C LEU A 276 3.46 -0.08 5.21
N PRO A 277 2.59 -0.95 5.78
CA PRO A 277 1.35 -0.53 6.44
C PRO A 277 1.54 0.57 7.49
N ARG A 278 2.58 0.47 8.33
CA ARG A 278 2.87 1.46 9.36
C ARG A 278 3.16 2.84 8.77
N VAL A 279 3.99 2.90 7.71
CA VAL A 279 4.32 4.16 7.00
C VAL A 279 3.07 4.75 6.34
N LEU A 280 2.26 3.90 5.70
CA LEU A 280 1.02 4.31 5.03
C LEU A 280 0.00 4.90 6.01
N VAL A 281 -0.23 4.23 7.15
CA VAL A 281 -1.14 4.68 8.20
C VAL A 281 -0.65 5.96 8.84
N THR A 282 0.65 6.06 9.17
CA THR A 282 1.22 7.28 9.78
C THR A 282 1.15 8.47 8.82
N GLY A 283 1.55 8.30 7.56
CA GLY A 283 1.50 9.36 6.57
C GLY A 283 0.07 9.86 6.30
N LEU A 284 -0.88 8.92 6.16
CA LEU A 284 -2.30 9.28 6.02
C LEU A 284 -2.85 9.97 7.28
N GLY A 285 -2.45 9.51 8.46
CA GLY A 285 -2.80 10.14 9.74
C GLY A 285 -2.35 11.60 9.82
N TRP A 286 -1.10 11.91 9.44
CA TRP A 286 -0.61 13.29 9.38
C TRP A 286 -1.35 14.15 8.36
N CYS A 287 -1.69 13.59 7.19
CA CYS A 287 -2.56 14.30 6.25
C CYS A 287 -3.92 14.64 6.87
N ASN A 288 -4.54 13.69 7.58
CA ASN A 288 -5.84 13.90 8.22
C ASN A 288 -5.78 14.95 9.35
N GLU A 289 -4.73 14.92 10.18
CA GLU A 289 -4.49 15.96 11.21
C GLU A 289 -4.33 17.34 10.59
N LEU A 290 -3.56 17.46 9.50
CA LEU A 290 -3.41 18.71 8.77
C LEU A 290 -4.74 19.20 8.20
N GLN A 291 -5.55 18.31 7.62
CA GLN A 291 -6.90 18.63 7.13
C GLN A 291 -7.81 19.13 8.25
N ARG A 292 -7.78 18.50 9.43
CA ARG A 292 -8.49 18.96 10.63
C ARG A 292 -8.06 20.35 11.07
N SER A 293 -6.76 20.63 11.11
CA SER A 293 -6.26 21.97 11.46
C SER A 293 -6.72 23.02 10.45
N LEU A 294 -6.61 22.74 9.15
CA LEU A 294 -7.05 23.64 8.08
C LEU A 294 -8.57 23.88 8.10
N TYR A 295 -9.36 22.85 8.42
CA TYR A 295 -10.81 22.95 8.58
C TYR A 295 -11.21 23.92 9.71
N LYS A 296 -10.41 24.00 10.78
CA LYS A 296 -10.67 24.88 11.94
C LYS A 296 -10.15 26.31 11.76
N GLN A 297 -9.41 26.60 10.69
CA GLN A 297 -8.83 27.93 10.51
C GLN A 297 -9.89 29.02 10.23
N PRO A 298 -9.65 30.26 10.70
CA PRO A 298 -10.50 31.38 10.35
C PRO A 298 -10.43 31.65 8.84
N GLY A 299 -11.56 32.08 8.27
CA GLY A 299 -11.67 32.40 6.84
C GLY A 299 -12.96 31.91 6.21
N SER A 300 -13.09 32.13 4.89
CA SER A 300 -14.23 31.62 4.12
C SER A 300 -14.15 30.10 3.99
N GLU A 301 -15.32 29.45 3.94
CA GLU A 301 -15.40 28.00 3.73
C GLU A 301 -14.70 27.56 2.43
N LYS A 302 -14.90 28.32 1.35
CA LYS A 302 -14.25 28.08 0.06
C LYS A 302 -12.72 28.08 0.16
N THR A 303 -12.14 29.03 0.90
CA THR A 303 -10.68 29.09 1.13
C THR A 303 -10.20 27.86 1.90
N ARG A 304 -10.93 27.42 2.93
CA ARG A 304 -10.59 26.22 3.68
C ARG A 304 -10.68 24.96 2.82
N GLN A 305 -11.75 24.81 2.04
CA GLN A 305 -11.95 23.68 1.13
C GLN A 305 -10.81 23.58 0.11
N LEU A 306 -10.38 24.70 -0.48
CA LEU A 306 -9.24 24.72 -1.40
C LEU A 306 -7.94 24.21 -0.74
N ARG A 307 -7.66 24.64 0.49
CA ARG A 307 -6.47 24.18 1.24
C ARG A 307 -6.55 22.69 1.56
N VAL A 308 -7.69 22.20 2.06
CA VAL A 308 -7.90 20.76 2.34
C VAL A 308 -7.81 19.93 1.06
N LYS A 309 -8.34 20.42 -0.07
CA LYS A 309 -8.24 19.74 -1.37
C LYS A 309 -6.79 19.52 -1.82
N ARG A 310 -5.88 20.48 -1.55
CA ARG A 310 -4.44 20.30 -1.79
C ARG A 310 -3.87 19.14 -0.96
N VAL A 311 -4.22 19.07 0.33
CA VAL A 311 -3.74 18.01 1.22
C VAL A 311 -4.33 16.65 0.84
N LEU A 312 -5.57 16.59 0.35
CA LEU A 312 -6.16 15.36 -0.17
C LEU A 312 -5.39 14.80 -1.38
N GLY A 313 -4.82 15.67 -2.22
CA GLY A 313 -3.93 15.27 -3.30
C GLY A 313 -2.67 14.57 -2.80
N LEU A 314 -2.07 15.07 -1.71
CA LEU A 314 -0.91 14.42 -1.05
C LEU A 314 -1.30 13.11 -0.37
N ALA A 315 -2.44 13.10 0.33
CA ALA A 315 -2.94 11.94 1.06
C ALA A 315 -3.18 10.71 0.16
N ARG A 316 -3.46 10.94 -1.13
CA ARG A 316 -3.71 9.89 -2.12
C ARG A 316 -2.57 8.87 -2.22
N VAL A 317 -1.32 9.33 -2.14
CA VAL A 317 -0.11 8.49 -2.20
C VAL A 317 -0.12 7.42 -1.08
N PHE A 318 -0.72 7.73 0.06
CA PHE A 318 -0.84 6.82 1.20
C PHE A 318 -2.14 6.02 1.19
N ALA A 319 -3.26 6.68 0.88
CA ALA A 319 -4.60 6.08 0.94
C ALA A 319 -4.82 4.97 -0.10
N GLU A 320 -4.30 5.13 -1.33
CA GLU A 320 -4.49 4.15 -2.39
C GLU A 320 -3.81 2.81 -2.08
N PRO A 321 -2.50 2.74 -1.75
CA PRO A 321 -1.89 1.48 -1.33
C PRO A 321 -2.54 0.91 -0.07
N LEU A 322 -2.88 1.74 0.92
CA LEU A 322 -3.47 1.29 2.17
C LEU A 322 -4.82 0.59 1.98
N THR A 323 -5.62 1.06 1.02
CA THR A 323 -6.92 0.46 0.66
C THR A 323 -6.79 -1.02 0.27
N SER A 324 -5.69 -1.40 -0.39
CA SER A 324 -5.45 -2.79 -0.82
C SER A 324 -5.01 -3.72 0.31
N LEU A 325 -4.58 -3.17 1.44
CA LEU A 325 -4.05 -3.91 2.60
C LEU A 325 -5.05 -3.98 3.75
N ALA A 326 -5.91 -2.97 3.86
CA ALA A 326 -6.84 -2.82 4.96
C ALA A 326 -8.09 -3.70 4.76
N THR A 327 -8.61 -4.25 5.86
CA THR A 327 -9.87 -5.00 5.84
C THR A 327 -11.02 -4.08 6.20
N LYS A 328 -11.87 -3.77 5.20
CA LYS A 328 -13.00 -2.83 5.33
C LYS A 328 -14.01 -3.27 6.41
N GLY A 329 -14.59 -2.30 7.11
CA GLY A 329 -15.66 -2.50 8.11
C GLY A 329 -15.20 -2.70 9.56
N ASN A 330 -13.91 -2.93 9.82
CA ASN A 330 -13.41 -3.06 11.19
C ASN A 330 -13.00 -1.69 11.78
N SER A 331 -13.93 -0.99 12.43
CA SER A 331 -13.72 0.37 12.95
C SER A 331 -12.60 0.53 13.99
N MET A 332 -12.17 -0.57 14.62
CA MET A 332 -11.16 -0.51 15.69
C MET A 332 -9.73 -0.43 15.15
N LEU A 333 -9.52 -0.75 13.87
CA LEU A 333 -8.22 -0.71 13.22
C LEU A 333 -7.84 0.71 12.83
N LYS A 334 -6.58 1.09 13.05
CA LYS A 334 -6.08 2.45 12.79
C LYS A 334 -6.12 2.82 11.31
N GLU A 335 -5.84 1.85 10.43
CA GLU A 335 -5.93 1.99 8.98
C GLU A 335 -7.35 2.35 8.53
N ASN A 336 -8.37 1.72 9.13
CA ASN A 336 -9.75 1.99 8.79
C ASN A 336 -10.23 3.35 9.31
N GLN A 337 -9.74 3.76 10.48
CA GLN A 337 -9.97 5.11 11.00
C GLN A 337 -9.34 6.16 10.08
N ALA A 338 -8.10 5.95 9.66
CA ALA A 338 -7.39 6.86 8.76
C ALA A 338 -8.06 6.95 7.37
N LEU A 339 -8.44 5.82 6.78
CA LEU A 339 -9.18 5.78 5.51
C LEU A 339 -10.56 6.44 5.64
N SER A 340 -11.29 6.16 6.72
CA SER A 340 -12.60 6.79 6.97
C SER A 340 -12.50 8.31 7.04
N GLU A 341 -11.52 8.83 7.78
CA GLU A 341 -11.32 10.28 7.90
C GLU A 341 -10.87 10.92 6.58
N HIS A 342 -10.03 10.24 5.80
CA HIS A 342 -9.68 10.67 4.43
C HIS A 342 -10.94 10.84 3.56
N HIS A 343 -11.83 9.84 3.55
CA HIS A 343 -13.07 9.88 2.78
C HIS A 343 -14.08 10.92 3.31
N LEU A 344 -14.11 11.16 4.61
CA LEU A 344 -14.90 12.25 5.21
C LEU A 344 -14.47 13.61 4.66
N PHE A 345 -13.17 13.89 4.59
CA PHE A 345 -12.69 15.15 4.04
C PHE A 345 -12.89 15.25 2.52
N ARG A 346 -12.81 14.13 1.78
CA ARG A 346 -13.21 14.10 0.37
C ARG A 346 -14.66 14.54 0.17
N GLY A 347 -15.58 14.03 0.98
CA GLY A 347 -16.98 14.42 0.92
C GLY A 347 -17.20 15.90 1.28
N TRP A 348 -16.44 16.41 2.25
CA TRP A 348 -16.59 17.80 2.68
C TRP A 348 -16.16 18.83 1.62
N VAL A 349 -15.10 18.55 0.86
CA VAL A 349 -14.61 19.46 -0.20
C VAL A 349 -15.30 19.29 -1.56
N ASP A 350 -16.14 18.27 -1.73
CA ASP A 350 -16.84 18.06 -3.01
C ASP A 350 -18.01 19.04 -3.13
N GLU A 351 -18.08 19.72 -4.28
CA GLU A 351 -19.15 20.67 -4.59
C GLU A 351 -20.41 19.93 -5.08
N ASP A 352 -20.21 18.72 -5.61
CA ASP A 352 -21.25 17.85 -6.12
C ASP A 352 -21.85 17.03 -4.97
N THR A 353 -23.16 17.18 -4.76
CA THR A 353 -23.84 16.57 -3.61
C THR A 353 -23.81 15.05 -3.66
N ASP A 354 -23.95 14.45 -4.85
CA ASP A 354 -23.98 13.00 -4.99
C ASP A 354 -22.59 12.41 -4.75
N ARG A 355 -21.54 13.06 -5.27
CA ARG A 355 -20.15 12.65 -5.00
C ARG A 355 -19.74 12.88 -3.53
N ALA A 356 -20.22 13.94 -2.90
CA ALA A 356 -20.03 14.17 -1.48
C ALA A 356 -20.66 13.05 -0.64
N VAL A 357 -21.93 12.72 -0.92
CA VAL A 357 -22.67 11.64 -0.25
C VAL A 357 -21.99 10.29 -0.45
N ALA A 358 -21.55 9.96 -1.67
CA ALA A 358 -20.81 8.73 -1.94
C ALA A 358 -19.49 8.65 -1.15
N SER A 359 -18.80 9.78 -1.00
CA SER A 359 -17.58 9.84 -0.18
C SER A 359 -17.85 9.61 1.30
N TYR A 360 -18.96 10.14 1.86
CA TYR A 360 -19.34 9.84 3.25
C TYR A 360 -19.79 8.39 3.44
N GLN A 361 -20.50 7.81 2.45
CA GLN A 361 -20.83 6.38 2.48
C GLN A 361 -19.57 5.53 2.52
N GLU A 362 -18.57 5.87 1.70
CA GLU A 362 -17.29 5.18 1.72
C GLU A 362 -16.58 5.35 3.07
N ALA A 363 -16.62 6.55 3.67
CA ALA A 363 -16.09 6.79 5.01
C ALA A 363 -16.74 5.88 6.08
N LEU A 364 -18.07 5.74 6.04
CA LEU A 364 -18.83 4.88 6.94
C LEU A 364 -18.58 3.39 6.68
N ALA A 365 -18.32 3.01 5.43
CA ALA A 365 -18.00 1.64 5.09
C ALA A 365 -16.63 1.21 5.64
N TRP A 366 -15.68 2.14 5.79
CA TRP A 366 -14.42 1.90 6.52
C TRP A 366 -14.59 1.93 8.03
N ASN A 367 -15.33 2.91 8.56
CA ASN A 367 -15.62 3.04 9.99
C ASN A 367 -17.10 3.41 10.23
N PRO A 368 -17.96 2.42 10.52
CA PRO A 368 -19.38 2.66 10.77
C PRO A 368 -19.67 3.58 11.98
N ASN A 369 -18.70 3.71 12.89
CA ASN A 369 -18.81 4.55 14.09
C ASN A 369 -18.37 6.01 13.84
N ASN A 370 -18.09 6.40 12.59
CA ASN A 370 -17.75 7.78 12.25
C ASN A 370 -19.00 8.68 12.25
N HIS A 371 -19.40 9.12 13.45
CA HIS A 371 -20.57 9.98 13.64
C HIS A 371 -20.51 11.28 12.81
N ASN A 372 -19.32 11.86 12.62
CA ASN A 372 -19.17 13.06 11.80
C ASN A 372 -19.50 12.79 10.33
N ALA A 373 -19.10 11.63 9.78
CA ALA A 373 -19.45 11.26 8.42
C ALA A 373 -20.96 11.05 8.27
N ALA A 374 -21.60 10.37 9.23
CA ALA A 374 -23.04 10.17 9.24
C ALA A 374 -23.82 11.50 9.29
N GLU A 375 -23.44 12.42 10.18
CA GLU A 375 -24.08 13.73 10.29
C GLU A 375 -23.87 14.57 9.03
N LEU A 376 -22.65 14.63 8.49
CA LEU A 376 -22.38 15.39 7.26
C LEU A 376 -23.09 14.80 6.04
N GLN A 377 -23.20 13.47 5.96
CA GLN A 377 -23.97 12.80 4.91
C GLN A 377 -25.44 13.22 4.96
N LYS A 378 -26.06 13.15 6.14
CA LYS A 378 -27.44 13.58 6.38
C LYS A 378 -27.63 15.05 6.03
N GLN A 379 -26.74 15.92 6.50
CA GLN A 379 -26.76 17.35 6.19
C GLN A 379 -26.67 17.61 4.68
N ARG A 380 -25.70 17.03 3.98
CA ARG A 380 -25.53 17.24 2.53
C ARG A 380 -26.69 16.72 1.72
N ARG A 381 -27.24 15.56 2.08
CA ARG A 381 -28.36 14.96 1.37
C ARG A 381 -29.67 15.74 1.56
N PHE A 382 -29.94 16.21 2.78
CA PHE A 382 -31.27 16.69 3.14
C PHE A 382 -31.41 18.22 3.15
N THR A 383 -30.34 18.94 3.50
CA THR A 383 -30.36 20.42 3.64
C THR A 383 -30.71 21.17 2.35
N PRO A 384 -30.26 20.76 1.14
CA PRO A 384 -30.62 21.47 -0.09
C PRO A 384 -32.13 21.53 -0.31
N TYR A 385 -32.84 20.44 0.00
CA TYR A 385 -34.28 20.36 -0.15
C TYR A 385 -35.01 21.22 0.89
N ILE A 386 -34.59 21.17 2.16
CA ILE A 386 -35.13 22.07 3.21
C ILE A 386 -34.93 23.53 2.79
N THR A 387 -33.74 23.88 2.33
CA THR A 387 -33.39 25.26 1.93
C THR A 387 -34.25 25.73 0.77
N ALA A 388 -34.51 24.88 -0.22
CA ALA A 388 -35.40 25.20 -1.34
C ALA A 388 -36.84 25.46 -0.87
N VAL A 389 -37.36 24.65 0.06
CA VAL A 389 -38.69 24.85 0.65
C VAL A 389 -38.74 26.16 1.43
N VAL A 390 -37.80 26.38 2.36
CA VAL A 390 -37.75 27.59 3.20
C VAL A 390 -37.61 28.85 2.36
N LYS A 391 -36.75 28.85 1.34
CA LYS A 391 -36.59 29.97 0.42
C LYS A 391 -37.89 30.27 -0.32
N ALA A 392 -38.55 29.25 -0.88
CA ALA A 392 -39.81 29.44 -1.58
C ALA A 392 -40.92 29.96 -0.65
N LEU A 393 -40.96 29.49 0.61
CA LEU A 393 -41.89 29.99 1.63
C LEU A 393 -41.63 31.46 2.00
N ASN A 394 -40.36 31.83 2.19
CA ASN A 394 -39.97 33.22 2.54
C ASN A 394 -40.26 34.20 1.39
N ASP A 395 -40.11 33.74 0.15
CA ASP A 395 -40.42 34.53 -1.05
C ASP A 395 -41.93 34.55 -1.38
N ASN A 396 -42.79 33.99 -0.52
CA ASN A 396 -44.24 33.81 -0.73
C ASN A 396 -44.60 33.09 -2.06
N ARG A 397 -43.75 32.15 -2.50
CA ARG A 397 -43.95 31.34 -3.71
C ARG A 397 -44.53 29.97 -3.36
N THR A 398 -45.80 29.91 -2.96
CA THR A 398 -46.47 28.70 -2.44
C THR A 398 -46.38 27.49 -3.38
N GLU A 399 -46.57 27.66 -4.69
CA GLU A 399 -46.46 26.54 -5.64
C GLU A 399 -45.03 25.99 -5.73
N ALA A 400 -44.03 26.87 -5.71
CA ALA A 400 -42.64 26.47 -5.72
C ALA A 400 -42.26 25.73 -4.43
N ALA A 401 -42.77 26.20 -3.28
CA ALA A 401 -42.61 25.50 -2.01
C ALA A 401 -43.25 24.11 -2.07
N GLY A 402 -44.48 23.98 -2.60
CA GLY A 402 -45.13 22.69 -2.77
C GLY A 402 -44.38 21.72 -3.71
N ARG A 403 -43.75 22.22 -4.78
CA ARG A 403 -42.86 21.40 -5.63
C ARG A 403 -41.61 20.95 -4.87
N ALA A 404 -40.97 21.86 -4.14
CA ALA A 404 -39.78 21.56 -3.35
C ALA A 404 -40.08 20.55 -2.22
N VAL A 405 -41.25 20.62 -1.59
CA VAL A 405 -41.70 19.64 -0.58
C VAL A 405 -41.92 18.26 -1.21
N ARG A 406 -42.55 18.17 -2.38
CA ARG A 406 -42.68 16.88 -3.08
C ARG A 406 -41.33 16.28 -3.45
N GLU A 407 -40.37 17.13 -3.81
CA GLU A 407 -39.01 16.67 -4.08
C GLU A 407 -38.32 16.19 -2.79
N LEU A 408 -38.42 16.96 -1.69
CA LEU A 408 -37.97 16.55 -0.35
C LEU A 408 -38.53 15.16 0.02
N GLU A 409 -39.83 14.96 -0.12
CA GLU A 409 -40.53 13.70 0.21
C GLU A 409 -40.03 12.50 -0.60
N ARG A 410 -39.53 12.70 -1.83
CA ARG A 410 -38.92 11.61 -2.63
C ARG A 410 -37.58 11.14 -2.09
N HIS A 411 -36.89 11.97 -1.32
CA HIS A 411 -35.55 11.70 -0.79
C HIS A 411 -35.52 11.32 0.69
N VAL A 412 -36.68 11.30 1.35
CA VAL A 412 -36.85 10.86 2.74
C VAL A 412 -36.49 9.38 2.88
N THR A 413 -35.65 9.06 3.88
CA THR A 413 -35.22 7.67 4.17
C THR A 413 -35.35 7.24 5.62
N ASN A 414 -35.68 8.17 6.52
CA ASN A 414 -35.90 7.87 7.92
C ASN A 414 -37.06 8.70 8.48
N ASP A 415 -37.52 8.36 9.68
CA ASP A 415 -38.67 8.99 10.33
C ASP A 415 -38.45 10.47 10.66
N GLU A 416 -37.20 10.86 10.95
CA GLU A 416 -36.86 12.27 11.18
C GLU A 416 -37.01 13.11 9.90
N GLU A 417 -36.47 12.65 8.78
CA GLU A 417 -36.63 13.29 7.47
C GLU A 417 -38.11 13.32 7.05
N ARG A 418 -38.85 12.26 7.38
CA ARG A 418 -40.29 12.19 7.12
C ARG A 418 -41.07 13.21 7.95
N ALA A 419 -40.69 13.42 9.21
CA ALA A 419 -41.30 14.44 10.06
C ALA A 419 -41.10 15.85 9.49
N TRP A 420 -39.90 16.15 8.96
CA TRP A 420 -39.63 17.39 8.23
C TRP A 420 -40.51 17.54 6.98
N GLY A 421 -40.65 16.48 6.19
CA GLY A 421 -41.55 16.46 5.03
C GLY A 421 -42.99 16.81 5.41
N LEU A 422 -43.55 16.11 6.40
CA LEU A 422 -44.91 16.35 6.91
C LEU A 422 -45.11 17.76 7.46
N PHE A 423 -44.14 18.27 8.23
CA PHE A 423 -44.14 19.63 8.73
C PHE A 423 -44.22 20.65 7.60
N PHE A 424 -43.37 20.54 6.58
CA PHE A 424 -43.39 21.48 5.46
C PHE A 424 -44.64 21.33 4.58
N THR A 425 -45.15 20.12 4.39
CA THR A 425 -46.44 19.89 3.71
C THR A 425 -47.58 20.62 4.42
N ALA A 426 -47.62 20.58 5.75
CA ALA A 426 -48.60 21.32 6.55
C ALA A 426 -48.40 22.85 6.42
N VAL A 427 -47.17 23.34 6.54
CA VAL A 427 -46.87 24.78 6.42
C VAL A 427 -47.23 25.34 5.05
N VAL A 428 -46.93 24.61 3.96
CA VAL A 428 -47.32 25.01 2.59
C VAL A 428 -48.84 25.06 2.45
N ALA A 429 -49.56 24.07 2.98
CA ALA A 429 -51.03 24.06 2.94
C ALA A 429 -51.65 25.28 3.66
N LEU A 430 -51.03 25.74 4.76
CA LEU A 430 -51.47 26.90 5.52
C LEU A 430 -51.17 28.25 4.86
N ARG A 431 -50.22 28.30 3.91
CA ARG A 431 -49.90 29.52 3.15
C ARG A 431 -50.86 29.79 2.00
N GLY A 432 -51.68 28.81 1.61
CA GLY A 432 -52.81 29.03 0.71
C GLY A 432 -53.95 29.80 1.40
N LEU A 433 -55.10 29.93 0.73
CA LEU A 433 -56.31 30.44 1.37
C LEU A 433 -56.78 29.41 2.42
N PRO A 434 -56.75 29.73 3.73
CA PRO A 434 -57.08 28.76 4.77
C PRO A 434 -58.59 28.49 4.78
N THR A 435 -58.96 27.23 4.52
CA THR A 435 -60.31 26.70 4.71
C THR A 435 -60.33 25.84 5.96
N GLU A 436 -61.52 25.52 6.49
CA GLU A 436 -61.59 24.61 7.65
C GLU A 436 -61.01 23.22 7.34
N SER A 437 -61.11 22.76 6.08
CA SER A 437 -60.49 21.51 5.64
C SER A 437 -58.97 21.59 5.62
N THR A 438 -58.36 22.69 5.14
CA THR A 438 -56.90 22.82 5.15
C THR A 438 -56.34 22.98 6.55
N LEU A 439 -57.05 23.71 7.44
CA LEU A 439 -56.67 23.84 8.85
C LEU A 439 -56.69 22.48 9.57
N ARG A 440 -57.73 21.66 9.35
CA ARG A 440 -57.80 20.31 9.92
C ARG A 440 -56.69 19.42 9.39
N ARG A 441 -56.46 19.44 8.07
CA ARG A 441 -55.42 18.64 7.44
C ARG A 441 -54.01 19.00 7.92
N ALA A 442 -53.73 20.29 8.11
CA ALA A 442 -52.44 20.74 8.64
C ALA A 442 -52.21 20.24 10.07
N ASP A 443 -53.24 20.26 10.93
CA ASP A 443 -53.16 19.74 12.30
C ASP A 443 -52.88 18.22 12.31
N GLU A 444 -53.56 17.44 11.46
CA GLU A 444 -53.29 16.00 11.29
C GLU A 444 -51.84 15.73 10.87
N LEU A 445 -51.31 16.52 9.92
CA LEU A 445 -49.93 16.38 9.45
C LEU A 445 -48.93 16.74 10.54
N PHE A 446 -49.20 17.76 11.36
CA PHE A 446 -48.38 18.10 12.52
C PHE A 446 -48.41 17.01 13.60
N GLU A 447 -49.57 16.40 13.87
CA GLU A 447 -49.66 15.25 14.79
C GLU A 447 -48.88 14.05 14.28
N GLN A 448 -49.00 13.73 12.98
CA GLN A 448 -48.21 12.67 12.36
C GLN A 448 -46.72 12.98 12.47
N ALA A 449 -46.29 14.21 12.19
CA ALA A 449 -44.90 14.62 12.33
C ALA A 449 -44.38 14.45 13.77
N LEU A 450 -45.17 14.79 14.80
CA LEU A 450 -44.82 14.60 16.21
C LEU A 450 -44.72 13.10 16.59
N SER A 451 -45.60 12.27 16.03
CA SER A 451 -45.62 10.83 16.31
C SER A 451 -44.36 10.09 15.83
N LEU A 452 -43.64 10.66 14.87
CA LEU A 452 -42.37 10.14 14.34
C LEU A 452 -41.16 10.47 15.23
N GLY A 453 -41.36 11.13 16.37
CA GLY A 453 -40.28 11.49 17.29
C GLY A 453 -39.27 12.49 16.71
N PRO A 454 -39.72 13.67 16.23
CA PRO A 454 -38.84 14.62 15.57
C PRO A 454 -37.80 15.20 16.54
N PRO A 455 -36.67 15.71 16.03
CA PRO A 455 -35.66 16.42 16.83
C PRO A 455 -36.28 17.56 17.63
N ALA A 456 -35.72 17.87 18.79
CA ALA A 456 -36.27 18.89 19.70
C ALA A 456 -36.54 20.25 19.02
N ALA A 457 -35.63 20.70 18.15
CA ALA A 457 -35.80 21.95 17.40
C ALA A 457 -37.02 21.91 16.45
N LEU A 458 -37.25 20.78 15.76
CA LEU A 458 -38.42 20.62 14.90
C LEU A 458 -39.70 20.46 15.73
N ARG A 459 -39.65 19.72 16.83
CA ARG A 459 -40.78 19.57 17.77
C ARG A 459 -41.29 20.93 18.24
N GLU A 460 -40.40 21.81 18.69
CA GLU A 460 -40.77 23.15 19.13
C GLU A 460 -41.44 23.96 18.00
N GLN A 461 -40.92 23.85 16.77
CA GLN A 461 -41.52 24.50 15.60
C GLN A 461 -42.92 23.96 15.29
N ILE A 462 -43.11 22.64 15.37
CA ILE A 462 -44.42 22.00 15.17
C ILE A 462 -45.41 22.47 16.24
N GLU A 463 -45.05 22.42 17.51
CA GLU A 463 -45.90 22.83 18.63
C GLU A 463 -46.30 24.31 18.55
N ARG A 464 -45.35 25.18 18.17
CA ARG A 464 -45.61 26.60 17.93
C ARG A 464 -46.59 26.81 16.78
N ALA A 465 -46.39 26.10 15.66
CA ALA A 465 -47.27 26.19 14.50
C ALA A 465 -48.70 25.70 14.83
N ARG A 466 -48.82 24.59 15.57
CA ARG A 466 -50.12 24.07 16.05
C ARG A 466 -50.83 25.06 16.98
N SER A 467 -50.10 25.68 17.91
CA SER A 467 -50.67 26.70 18.81
C SER A 467 -51.22 27.90 18.03
N GLN A 468 -50.49 28.37 17.01
CA GLN A 468 -50.96 29.44 16.11
C GLN A 468 -52.20 29.00 15.31
N LEU A 469 -52.24 27.75 14.86
CA LEU A 469 -53.37 27.18 14.13
C LEU A 469 -54.64 27.11 14.99
N LEU A 470 -54.54 26.78 16.28
CA LEU A 470 -55.66 26.81 17.22
C LEU A 470 -56.25 28.22 17.38
N VAL A 471 -55.39 29.23 17.48
CA VAL A 471 -55.81 30.64 17.54
C VAL A 471 -56.52 31.05 16.23
N ALA A 472 -56.00 30.66 15.07
CA ALA A 472 -56.62 30.94 13.78
C ALA A 472 -58.00 30.27 13.64
N ARG A 473 -58.15 29.01 14.08
CA ARG A 473 -59.44 28.29 14.09
C ARG A 473 -60.47 28.98 14.99
N TYR A 474 -60.05 29.46 16.16
CA TYR A 474 -60.94 30.20 17.07
C TYR A 474 -61.42 31.51 16.43
N ARG A 475 -60.54 32.23 15.72
CA ARG A 475 -60.90 33.46 15.01
C ARG A 475 -61.88 33.22 13.85
N ASN A 476 -61.72 32.14 13.07
CA ASN A 476 -62.63 31.82 11.95
C ASN A 476 -64.03 31.35 12.37
N ARG A 477 -64.22 30.96 13.64
CA ARG A 477 -65.54 30.56 14.17
C ARG A 477 -66.35 31.74 14.72
N ARG A 478 -65.72 32.90 14.89
CA ARG A 478 -66.38 34.18 15.18
C ARG A 478 -66.61 34.92 13.87
#